data_AF-A0AA43BFX5-F1
#
_entry.id   AF-A0AA43BFX5-F1
#
_cell.length_a   1.000
_cell.length_b   1.000
_cell.length_c   1.000
_cell.angle_alpha   90.00
_cell.angle_beta   90.00
_cell.angle_gamma   90.00
#
_symmetry.space_group_name_H-M   'P 1'
#
loop_
_entity.id
_entity.type
_entity.pdbx_description
1 polymer ?
#
loop_
_entity_poly.entity_id
_entity_poly.type
_entity_poly.pdbx_seq_one_letter_code
_entity_poly.pdbx_strand_id
1 'polypeptide(L)'
;MSENNQPQYTGNILQEWSWPLTGPVQNGAQRPPKLSFGIYKNKPVITVRTNVPADKGNDNGTIRWEPSNKDFVAIIAAIRGFVKDPTPDQKINVTLKAKRRVSGGRLSDDLMVSAHLLIGRDANGVIYAAVRSWNKDRPVIKFCFLPEADNFGEAVWGDSQGNPLPNSKISEYYAEGMIDAMQLQVQNLLRENWKAPERKGDNNGGGNRGNGGGYGGGGNGGGYGGGGGGYNRGGGNGGGGGYNNRGGNSDFGGFSDDDNLPD
;
A
#
# COMPACT_ATOMS: atom_id res chain seq x y z
N MET A 1 -17.50 33.45 -21.80
CA MET A 1 -17.88 32.39 -20.84
C MET A 1 -16.75 31.40 -20.81
N SER A 2 -15.90 31.43 -19.78
CA SER A 2 -14.81 30.46 -19.63
C SER A 2 -15.40 29.18 -19.03
N GLU A 3 -15.51 28.13 -19.85
CA GLU A 3 -15.84 26.79 -19.37
C GLU A 3 -14.83 26.38 -18.29
N ASN A 4 -15.35 26.14 -17.09
CA ASN A 4 -14.62 25.55 -15.99
C ASN A 4 -14.27 24.10 -16.38
N ASN A 5 -13.18 23.93 -17.11
CA ASN A 5 -12.62 22.63 -17.46
C ASN A 5 -11.88 22.06 -16.24
N GLN A 6 -12.60 21.87 -15.13
CA GLN A 6 -12.08 21.02 -14.08
C GLN A 6 -12.07 19.60 -14.62
N PRO A 7 -10.94 18.89 -14.56
CA PRO A 7 -10.89 17.50 -15.03
C PRO A 7 -11.97 16.72 -14.28
N GLN A 8 -12.95 16.21 -15.02
CA GLN A 8 -14.01 15.40 -14.44
C GLN A 8 -13.36 14.24 -13.71
N TYR A 9 -13.69 14.08 -12.43
CA TYR A 9 -13.29 12.92 -11.65
C TYR A 9 -13.94 11.70 -12.30
N THR A 10 -13.21 10.96 -13.11
CA THR A 10 -13.63 9.65 -13.60
C THR A 10 -13.41 8.65 -12.46
N GLY A 11 -14.38 8.61 -11.54
CA GLY A 11 -14.45 7.54 -10.55
C GLY A 11 -14.37 6.19 -11.27
N ASN A 12 -13.58 5.28 -10.74
CA ASN A 12 -13.54 3.91 -11.26
C ASN A 12 -14.60 3.05 -10.56
N ILE A 13 -14.93 1.90 -11.15
CA ILE A 13 -15.96 1.00 -10.62
C ILE A 13 -15.70 0.55 -9.17
N LEU A 14 -14.43 0.49 -8.74
CA LEU A 14 -14.06 0.11 -7.36
C LEU A 14 -14.41 1.21 -6.33
N GLN A 15 -14.71 2.41 -6.80
CA GLN A 15 -15.11 3.55 -5.97
C GLN A 15 -16.62 3.83 -6.03
N GLU A 16 -17.37 3.00 -6.75
CA GLU A 16 -18.82 3.04 -6.72
C GLU A 16 -19.29 2.72 -5.28
N TRP A 17 -20.38 3.33 -4.85
CA TRP A 17 -20.75 3.43 -3.42
C TRP A 17 -21.18 2.09 -2.78
N SER A 18 -21.51 1.08 -3.59
CA SER A 18 -21.90 -0.27 -3.15
C SER A 18 -20.72 -1.24 -3.00
N TRP A 19 -19.54 -0.90 -3.52
CA TRP A 19 -18.34 -1.74 -3.43
C TRP A 19 -17.63 -1.74 -2.07
N PRO A 20 -17.57 -0.63 -1.31
CA PRO A 20 -16.89 -0.62 -0.03
C PRO A 20 -17.56 -1.52 1.00
N LEU A 21 -16.77 -2.27 1.75
CA LEU A 21 -17.22 -2.94 2.96
C LEU A 21 -17.48 -1.91 4.07
N THR A 22 -18.38 -2.25 4.98
CA THR A 22 -18.85 -1.40 6.06
C THR A 22 -18.59 -2.09 7.38
N GLY A 23 -17.94 -1.36 8.27
CA GLY A 23 -17.75 -1.81 9.63
C GLY A 23 -18.88 -1.34 10.54
N PRO A 24 -18.97 -1.85 11.77
CA PRO A 24 -19.92 -1.37 12.75
C PRO A 24 -19.70 0.11 13.07
N VAL A 25 -20.78 0.83 13.38
CA VAL A 25 -20.70 2.24 13.81
C VAL A 25 -19.82 2.34 15.04
N GLN A 26 -18.79 3.18 14.95
CA GLN A 26 -17.82 3.38 16.01
C GLN A 26 -18.35 4.38 17.06
N ASN A 27 -17.82 4.31 18.28
CA ASN A 27 -18.26 5.20 19.35
C ASN A 27 -18.12 6.69 18.95
N GLY A 28 -19.21 7.44 19.09
CA GLY A 28 -19.31 8.85 18.71
C GLY A 28 -19.42 9.13 17.21
N ALA A 29 -19.33 8.12 16.34
CA ALA A 29 -19.50 8.31 14.90
C ALA A 29 -20.99 8.37 14.51
N GLN A 30 -21.33 9.26 13.58
CA GLN A 30 -22.69 9.35 13.01
C GLN A 30 -22.90 8.42 11.80
N ARG A 31 -21.81 7.95 11.20
CA ARG A 31 -21.82 7.12 9.99
C ARG A 31 -20.91 5.93 10.21
N PRO A 32 -21.23 4.76 9.64
CA PRO A 32 -20.37 3.61 9.78
C PRO A 32 -19.05 3.83 9.01
N PRO A 33 -17.94 3.25 9.48
CA PRO A 33 -16.69 3.26 8.75
C PRO A 33 -16.81 2.47 7.44
N LYS A 34 -15.99 2.82 6.45
CA LYS A 34 -15.96 2.14 5.14
C LYS A 34 -14.54 1.70 4.79
N LEU A 35 -14.39 0.49 4.27
CA LEU A 35 -13.17 -0.04 3.66
C LEU A 35 -13.39 -0.13 2.15
N SER A 36 -12.61 0.62 1.39
CA SER A 36 -12.70 0.69 -0.07
C SER A 36 -11.43 0.17 -0.71
N PHE A 37 -11.58 -0.53 -1.83
CA PHE A 37 -10.49 -0.90 -2.72
C PHE A 37 -10.40 0.13 -3.84
N GLY A 38 -9.21 0.39 -4.37
CA GLY A 38 -9.06 1.33 -5.46
C GLY A 38 -7.68 1.29 -6.08
N ILE A 39 -7.47 2.21 -7.02
CA ILE A 39 -6.18 2.44 -7.67
C ILE A 39 -5.74 3.88 -7.39
N TYR A 40 -4.53 4.05 -6.89
CA TYR A 40 -3.88 5.35 -6.72
C TYR A 40 -2.51 5.32 -7.37
N LYS A 41 -2.25 6.25 -8.29
CA LYS A 41 -0.97 6.33 -9.05
C LYS A 41 -0.57 4.98 -9.67
N ASN A 42 -1.53 4.31 -10.29
CA ASN A 42 -1.38 2.98 -10.90
C ASN A 42 -0.89 1.89 -9.92
N LYS A 43 -1.31 1.98 -8.66
CA LYS A 43 -1.10 0.96 -7.62
C LYS A 43 -2.41 0.66 -6.90
N PRO A 44 -2.68 -0.60 -6.53
CA PRO A 44 -3.79 -0.92 -5.64
C PRO A 44 -3.65 -0.16 -4.32
N VAL A 45 -4.78 0.26 -3.78
CA VAL A 45 -4.86 0.87 -2.46
C VAL A 45 -6.08 0.31 -1.73
N ILE A 46 -5.90 0.00 -0.45
CA ILE A 46 -7.00 -0.28 0.48
C ILE A 46 -7.11 0.96 1.37
N THR A 47 -8.29 1.56 1.40
CA THR A 47 -8.55 2.79 2.16
C THR A 47 -9.64 2.53 3.18
N VAL A 48 -9.35 2.80 4.45
CA VAL A 48 -10.36 2.84 5.51
C VAL A 48 -10.69 4.30 5.82
N ARG A 49 -11.96 4.65 5.77
CA ARG A 49 -12.51 5.89 6.35
C ARG A 49 -13.17 5.53 7.67
N THR A 50 -12.59 5.96 8.78
CA THR A 50 -13.03 5.56 10.14
C THR A 50 -14.33 6.25 10.56
N ASN A 51 -14.59 7.46 10.06
CA ASN A 51 -15.72 8.31 10.46
C ASN A 51 -15.81 8.58 11.97
N VAL A 52 -14.75 8.27 12.73
CA VAL A 52 -14.64 8.55 14.16
C VAL A 52 -14.25 10.02 14.36
N PRO A 53 -15.03 10.83 15.11
CA PRO A 53 -14.72 12.24 15.31
C PRO A 53 -13.35 12.48 15.93
N ALA A 54 -12.95 11.64 16.90
CA ALA A 54 -11.64 11.71 17.54
C ALA A 54 -10.47 11.40 16.57
N ASP A 55 -10.72 10.69 15.47
CA ASP A 55 -9.69 10.34 14.48
C ASP A 55 -9.60 11.38 13.34
N LYS A 56 -10.46 12.40 13.34
CA LYS A 56 -10.49 13.44 12.28
C LYS A 56 -9.17 14.22 12.18
N GLY A 57 -8.43 14.36 13.28
CA GLY A 57 -7.10 14.99 13.29
C GLY A 57 -6.01 14.16 12.59
N ASN A 58 -6.23 12.87 12.37
CA ASN A 58 -5.27 11.95 11.76
C ASN A 58 -5.68 11.64 10.31
N ASP A 59 -5.15 12.40 9.36
CA ASP A 59 -5.44 12.23 7.93
C ASP A 59 -6.95 12.25 7.61
N ASN A 60 -7.72 13.11 8.30
CA ASN A 60 -9.17 13.19 8.18
C ASN A 60 -9.88 11.85 8.43
N GLY A 61 -9.39 11.07 9.40
CA GLY A 61 -9.94 9.75 9.71
C GLY A 61 -9.66 8.71 8.63
N THR A 62 -8.64 8.91 7.78
CA THR A 62 -8.30 7.98 6.70
C THR A 62 -7.07 7.15 7.05
N ILE A 63 -7.15 5.84 6.86
CA ILE A 63 -6.00 4.93 6.91
C ILE A 63 -5.82 4.36 5.50
N ARG A 64 -4.60 4.44 4.95
CA ARG A 64 -4.29 3.87 3.64
C ARG A 64 -3.24 2.78 3.74
N TRP A 65 -3.48 1.72 3.00
CA TRP A 65 -2.57 0.61 2.82
C TRP A 65 -2.29 0.49 1.31
N GLU A 66 -1.06 0.84 0.91
CA GLU A 66 -0.63 0.98 -0.49
C GLU A 66 0.38 -0.12 -0.87
N PRO A 67 -0.08 -1.34 -1.18
CA PRO A 67 0.79 -2.46 -1.54
C PRO A 67 1.49 -2.29 -2.88
N SER A 68 2.48 -3.16 -3.14
CA SER A 68 2.85 -3.45 -4.51
C SER A 68 1.77 -4.29 -5.21
N ASN A 69 1.74 -4.29 -6.54
CA ASN A 69 0.80 -5.12 -7.30
C ASN A 69 0.93 -6.62 -6.95
N LYS A 70 2.15 -7.08 -6.63
CA LYS A 70 2.41 -8.48 -6.25
C LYS A 70 1.82 -8.80 -4.88
N ASP A 71 2.00 -7.90 -3.91
CA ASP A 71 1.45 -8.08 -2.56
C ASP A 71 -0.08 -8.06 -2.58
N PHE A 72 -0.67 -7.21 -3.43
CA PHE A 72 -2.12 -7.18 -3.61
C PHE A 72 -2.68 -8.50 -4.17
N VAL A 73 -2.02 -9.09 -5.16
CA VAL A 73 -2.40 -10.43 -5.69
C VAL A 73 -2.23 -11.50 -4.60
N ALA A 74 -1.18 -11.43 -3.79
CA ALA A 74 -0.99 -12.35 -2.67
C ALA A 74 -2.09 -12.23 -1.61
N ILE A 75 -2.59 -11.02 -1.36
CA ILE A 75 -3.72 -10.77 -0.46
C ILE A 75 -5.01 -11.37 -0.99
N ILE A 76 -5.31 -11.16 -2.27
CA ILE A 76 -6.45 -11.81 -2.94
C ILE A 76 -6.37 -13.34 -2.76
N ALA A 77 -5.19 -13.93 -2.97
CA ALA A 77 -4.98 -15.35 -2.77
C ALA A 77 -5.15 -15.77 -1.30
N ALA A 78 -4.74 -14.94 -0.34
CA ALA A 78 -4.90 -15.21 1.08
C ALA A 78 -6.38 -15.19 1.52
N ILE A 79 -7.18 -14.21 1.07
CA ILE A 79 -8.63 -14.19 1.38
C ILE A 79 -9.30 -15.43 0.76
N ARG A 80 -8.95 -15.79 -0.48
CA ARG A 80 -9.42 -17.04 -1.11
C ARG A 80 -8.97 -18.30 -0.34
N GLY A 81 -7.83 -18.24 0.35
CA GLY A 81 -7.40 -19.26 1.29
C GLY A 81 -8.39 -19.43 2.45
N PHE A 82 -8.81 -18.34 3.08
CA PHE A 82 -9.83 -18.35 4.14
C PHE A 82 -11.20 -18.80 3.64
N VAL A 83 -11.56 -18.56 2.37
CA VAL A 83 -12.79 -19.13 1.78
C VAL A 83 -12.73 -20.66 1.75
N LYS A 84 -11.56 -21.23 1.47
CA LYS A 84 -11.35 -22.68 1.31
C LYS A 84 -11.11 -23.41 2.63
N ASP A 85 -10.51 -22.74 3.61
CA ASP A 85 -10.28 -23.29 4.95
C ASP A 85 -11.40 -22.84 5.90
N PRO A 86 -12.29 -23.76 6.34
CA PRO A 86 -13.38 -23.41 7.23
C PRO A 86 -12.95 -23.25 8.69
N THR A 87 -11.66 -23.41 9.01
CA THR A 87 -11.17 -23.35 10.40
C THR A 87 -11.44 -21.97 11.02
N PRO A 88 -12.22 -21.87 12.12
CA PRO A 88 -12.53 -20.60 12.77
C PRO A 88 -11.31 -20.04 13.52
N ASP A 89 -11.40 -18.78 13.93
CA ASP A 89 -10.41 -18.07 14.76
C ASP A 89 -8.98 -18.07 14.20
N GLN A 90 -8.88 -17.94 12.87
CA GLN A 90 -7.60 -17.80 12.19
C GLN A 90 -7.46 -16.40 11.62
N LYS A 91 -6.25 -15.85 11.70
CA LYS A 91 -5.91 -14.56 11.07
C LYS A 91 -4.46 -14.55 10.60
N ILE A 92 -4.22 -13.78 9.55
CA ILE A 92 -2.88 -13.38 9.13
C ILE A 92 -2.73 -11.87 9.28
N ASN A 93 -1.51 -11.43 9.58
CA ASN A 93 -1.15 -10.02 9.67
C ASN A 93 -0.11 -9.69 8.60
N VAL A 94 -0.49 -8.84 7.65
CA VAL A 94 0.39 -8.35 6.58
C VAL A 94 0.86 -6.94 6.93
N THR A 95 2.15 -6.81 7.25
CA THR A 95 2.75 -5.53 7.62
C THR A 95 3.33 -4.83 6.41
N LEU A 96 2.82 -3.63 6.08
CA LEU A 96 3.41 -2.77 5.06
C LEU A 96 4.46 -1.85 5.70
N LYS A 97 5.71 -1.99 5.24
CA LYS A 97 6.78 -1.05 5.58
C LYS A 97 7.12 -0.18 4.36
N ALA A 98 7.24 1.12 4.57
CA ALA A 98 7.53 2.09 3.53
C ALA A 98 8.49 3.17 4.03
N LYS A 99 9.17 3.84 3.09
CA LYS A 99 9.91 5.06 3.42
C LYS A 99 8.93 6.20 3.69
N ARG A 100 9.12 6.91 4.80
CA ARG A 100 8.29 8.05 5.17
C ARG A 100 9.03 9.36 4.96
N ARG A 101 8.32 10.44 4.62
CA ARG A 101 8.92 11.78 4.69
C ARG A 101 9.16 12.13 6.17
N VAL A 102 10.40 12.44 6.50
CA VAL A 102 10.83 12.91 7.81
C VAL A 102 11.04 14.43 7.78
N SER A 103 11.44 15.01 8.92
CA SER A 103 11.74 16.44 9.02
C SER A 103 12.74 16.88 7.94
N GLY A 104 12.52 18.05 7.34
CA GLY A 104 13.30 18.54 6.20
C GLY A 104 12.91 17.94 4.84
N GLY A 105 11.82 17.16 4.77
CA GLY A 105 11.26 16.67 3.50
C GLY A 105 12.02 15.49 2.88
N ARG A 106 13.11 15.03 3.50
CA ARG A 106 13.84 13.82 3.11
C ARG A 106 13.00 12.58 3.39
N LEU A 107 13.23 11.50 2.63
CA LEU A 107 12.73 10.18 2.99
C LEU A 107 13.58 9.58 4.12
N SER A 108 12.96 8.74 4.95
CA SER A 108 13.64 7.93 5.95
C SER A 108 14.69 7.01 5.30
N ASP A 109 15.77 6.75 6.02
CA ASP A 109 16.80 5.81 5.58
C ASP A 109 16.25 4.39 5.65
N ASP A 110 15.65 4.06 6.80
CA ASP A 110 15.00 2.78 7.07
C ASP A 110 13.54 2.73 6.62
N LEU A 111 13.07 1.51 6.39
CA LEU A 111 11.66 1.22 6.17
C LEU A 111 10.90 1.26 7.50
N MET A 112 9.90 2.14 7.59
CA MET A 112 9.06 2.28 8.76
C MET A 112 7.71 1.60 8.52
N VAL A 113 7.09 1.05 9.57
CA VAL A 113 5.74 0.52 9.48
C VAL A 113 4.78 1.63 9.09
N SER A 114 4.00 1.39 8.03
CA SER A 114 2.97 2.32 7.55
C SER A 114 1.59 1.90 8.01
N ALA A 115 1.23 0.64 7.81
CA ALA A 115 -0.04 0.06 8.24
C ALA A 115 0.03 -1.47 8.21
N HIS A 116 -0.89 -2.09 8.92
CA HIS A 116 -1.11 -3.53 8.92
C HIS A 116 -2.45 -3.83 8.26
N LEU A 117 -2.49 -4.87 7.44
CA LEU A 117 -3.73 -5.46 6.95
C LEU A 117 -3.91 -6.81 7.65
N LEU A 118 -4.99 -6.93 8.41
CA LEU A 118 -5.41 -8.18 9.02
C LEU A 118 -6.48 -8.80 8.13
N ILE A 119 -6.36 -10.09 7.89
CA ILE A 119 -7.34 -10.89 7.15
C ILE A 119 -7.57 -12.14 7.98
N GLY A 120 -8.82 -12.49 8.22
CA GLY A 120 -9.10 -13.65 9.05
C GLY A 120 -10.52 -14.17 8.92
N ARG A 121 -10.76 -15.21 9.70
CA ARG A 121 -12.06 -15.81 9.98
C ARG A 121 -12.27 -15.76 11.49
N ASP A 122 -13.41 -15.25 11.93
CA ASP A 122 -13.73 -15.17 13.36
C ASP A 122 -14.32 -16.47 13.92
N ALA A 123 -14.67 -16.47 15.20
CA ALA A 123 -15.24 -17.62 15.91
C ALA A 123 -16.58 -18.09 15.31
N ASN A 124 -17.32 -17.19 14.66
CA ASN A 124 -18.58 -17.49 13.98
C ASN A 124 -18.36 -17.96 12.54
N GLY A 125 -17.10 -18.09 12.10
CA GLY A 125 -16.75 -18.48 10.75
C GLY A 125 -16.91 -17.37 9.72
N VAL A 126 -17.05 -16.10 10.12
CA VAL A 126 -17.20 -14.97 9.19
C VAL A 126 -15.83 -14.45 8.77
N ILE A 127 -15.62 -14.31 7.46
CA ILE A 127 -14.39 -13.80 6.88
C ILE A 127 -14.40 -12.27 7.02
N TYR A 128 -13.26 -11.69 7.38
CA TYR A 128 -13.12 -10.25 7.55
C TYR A 128 -11.77 -9.72 7.07
N ALA A 129 -11.73 -8.41 6.84
CA ALA A 129 -10.51 -7.63 6.71
C ALA A 129 -10.50 -6.50 7.74
N ALA A 130 -9.33 -6.10 8.20
CA ALA A 130 -9.15 -4.91 9.04
C ALA A 130 -7.85 -4.21 8.67
N VAL A 131 -7.84 -2.87 8.71
CA VAL A 131 -6.60 -2.10 8.52
C VAL A 131 -6.26 -1.38 9.82
N ARG A 132 -5.06 -1.64 10.34
CA ARG A 132 -4.52 -0.98 11.53
C ARG A 132 -3.44 0.01 11.11
N SER A 133 -3.54 1.25 11.60
CA SER A 133 -2.52 2.27 11.35
C SER A 133 -1.23 1.96 12.13
N TRP A 134 -0.10 2.52 11.67
CA TRP A 134 1.12 2.59 12.48
C TRP A 134 0.90 3.35 13.80
N ASN A 135 -0.03 4.30 13.82
CA ASN A 135 -0.44 4.98 15.05
C ASN A 135 -1.41 4.07 15.82
N LYS A 136 -0.96 3.59 16.99
CA LYS A 136 -1.71 2.66 17.84
C LYS A 136 -2.96 3.26 18.48
N ASP A 137 -3.07 4.58 18.55
CA ASP A 137 -4.23 5.28 19.12
C ASP A 137 -5.42 5.32 18.15
N ARG A 138 -5.21 4.93 16.89
CA ARG A 138 -6.25 4.89 15.87
C ARG A 138 -7.06 3.59 16.00
N PRO A 139 -8.39 3.64 15.74
CA PRO A 139 -9.24 2.48 15.89
C PRO A 139 -8.86 1.37 14.90
N VAL A 140 -8.95 0.12 15.37
CA VAL A 140 -8.87 -1.08 14.52
C VAL A 140 -10.29 -1.53 14.26
N ILE A 141 -10.72 -1.47 13.00
CA ILE A 141 -12.10 -1.71 12.61
C ILE A 141 -12.14 -2.97 11.75
N LYS A 142 -12.99 -3.93 12.15
CA LYS A 142 -13.28 -5.15 11.41
C LYS A 142 -14.36 -4.89 10.36
N PHE A 143 -14.10 -5.33 9.13
CA PHE A 143 -15.01 -5.26 7.99
C PHE A 143 -15.30 -6.69 7.54
N CYS A 144 -16.50 -7.17 7.84
CA CYS A 144 -16.92 -8.51 7.47
C CYS A 144 -17.32 -8.55 6.00
N PHE A 145 -16.99 -9.64 5.31
CA PHE A 145 -17.52 -9.91 3.98
C PHE A 145 -18.94 -10.43 4.15
N LEU A 146 -19.93 -9.55 4.23
CA LEU A 146 -21.34 -9.89 4.41
C LEU A 146 -22.22 -8.93 3.59
N PRO A 147 -23.47 -9.29 3.27
CA PRO A 147 -24.45 -8.34 2.78
C PRO A 147 -24.60 -7.19 3.75
N GLU A 148 -24.74 -5.99 3.22
CA GLU A 148 -25.04 -4.80 3.98
C GLU A 148 -26.44 -4.33 3.60
N ALA A 149 -27.24 -3.99 4.60
CA ALA A 149 -28.45 -3.23 4.35
C ALA A 149 -28.04 -1.81 3.95
N ASP A 150 -28.43 -1.39 2.74
CA ASP A 150 -28.28 -0.02 2.28
C ASP A 150 -29.65 0.63 2.05
N ASN A 151 -29.67 1.84 1.47
CA ASN A 151 -30.92 2.55 1.20
C ASN A 151 -31.77 1.91 0.08
N PHE A 152 -31.22 0.92 -0.63
CA PHE A 152 -31.82 0.27 -1.79
C PHE A 152 -32.31 -1.15 -1.48
N GLY A 153 -31.78 -1.78 -0.42
CA GLY A 153 -32.33 -3.00 0.15
C GLY A 153 -31.29 -3.83 0.91
N GLU A 154 -31.72 -5.02 1.29
CA GLU A 154 -30.86 -6.04 1.89
C GLU A 154 -31.12 -7.37 1.15
N ALA A 155 -30.04 -8.04 0.74
CA ALA A 155 -30.14 -9.37 0.16
C ALA A 155 -30.29 -10.40 1.28
N VAL A 156 -31.45 -11.08 1.33
CA VAL A 156 -31.69 -12.18 2.26
C VAL A 156 -31.34 -13.51 1.59
N TRP A 157 -30.42 -14.25 2.21
CA TRP A 157 -29.93 -15.53 1.69
C TRP A 157 -30.56 -16.69 2.45
N GLY A 158 -31.20 -17.59 1.73
CA GLY A 158 -31.81 -18.79 2.30
C GLY A 158 -31.57 -20.03 1.45
N ASP A 159 -31.81 -21.20 2.04
CA ASP A 159 -31.84 -22.47 1.33
C ASP A 159 -33.10 -22.59 0.43
N SER A 160 -33.25 -23.73 -0.26
CA SER A 160 -34.43 -23.97 -1.12
C SER A 160 -35.76 -24.05 -0.36
N GLN A 161 -35.73 -24.16 0.96
CA GLN A 161 -36.90 -24.18 1.83
C GLN A 161 -37.20 -22.80 2.44
N GLY A 162 -36.33 -21.82 2.20
CA GLY A 162 -36.44 -20.46 2.73
C GLY A 162 -35.83 -20.29 4.13
N ASN A 163 -35.11 -21.28 4.67
CA ASN A 163 -34.40 -21.10 5.94
C ASN A 163 -33.18 -20.20 5.73
N PRO A 164 -32.90 -19.24 6.63
CA PRO A 164 -31.72 -18.39 6.50
C PRO A 164 -30.42 -19.19 6.44
N LEU A 165 -29.53 -18.84 5.51
CA LEU A 165 -28.18 -19.39 5.50
C LEU A 165 -27.36 -18.83 6.66
N PRO A 166 -26.43 -19.62 7.23
CA PRO A 166 -25.53 -19.11 8.26
C PRO A 166 -24.60 -18.02 7.69
N ASN A 167 -24.31 -17.01 8.50
CA ASN A 167 -23.43 -15.89 8.11
C ASN A 167 -22.04 -16.35 7.64
N SER A 168 -21.50 -17.44 8.18
CA SER A 168 -20.25 -18.03 7.71
C SER A 168 -20.30 -18.42 6.23
N LYS A 169 -21.40 -19.05 5.80
CA LYS A 169 -21.61 -19.46 4.41
C LYS A 169 -21.87 -18.28 3.49
N ILE A 170 -22.68 -17.33 3.93
CA ILE A 170 -22.91 -16.08 3.20
C ILE A 170 -21.58 -15.35 3.01
N SER A 171 -20.74 -15.33 4.05
CA SER A 171 -19.46 -14.65 4.03
C SER A 171 -18.47 -15.25 3.02
N GLU A 172 -18.47 -16.57 2.87
CA GLU A 172 -17.70 -17.24 1.82
C GLU A 172 -18.12 -16.80 0.42
N TYR A 173 -19.43 -16.71 0.15
CA TYR A 173 -19.94 -16.26 -1.15
C TYR A 173 -19.58 -14.80 -1.45
N TYR A 174 -19.73 -13.92 -0.45
CA TYR A 174 -19.38 -12.51 -0.60
C TYR A 174 -17.87 -12.32 -0.79
N ALA A 175 -17.05 -13.00 0.01
CA ALA A 175 -15.60 -12.93 -0.13
C ALA A 175 -15.14 -13.40 -1.50
N GLU A 176 -15.57 -14.58 -1.97
CA GLU A 176 -15.16 -15.10 -3.28
C GLU A 176 -15.63 -14.20 -4.43
N GLY A 177 -16.91 -13.81 -4.44
CA GLY A 177 -17.47 -12.95 -5.49
C GLY A 177 -16.80 -11.57 -5.54
N MET A 178 -16.53 -10.97 -4.38
CA MET A 178 -15.82 -9.70 -4.30
C MET A 178 -14.37 -9.83 -4.80
N ILE A 179 -13.66 -10.90 -4.43
CA ILE A 179 -12.28 -11.15 -4.87
C ILE A 179 -12.21 -11.31 -6.39
N ASP A 180 -13.09 -12.12 -6.98
CA ASP A 180 -13.10 -12.38 -8.41
C ASP A 180 -13.31 -11.07 -9.19
N ALA A 181 -14.27 -10.26 -8.74
CA ALA A 181 -14.51 -8.97 -9.35
C ALA A 181 -13.35 -7.99 -9.13
N MET A 182 -12.78 -7.91 -7.92
CA MET A 182 -11.62 -7.06 -7.64
C MET A 182 -10.43 -7.45 -8.50
N GLN A 183 -10.13 -8.74 -8.64
CA GLN A 183 -9.02 -9.24 -9.45
C GLN A 183 -9.17 -8.80 -10.91
N LEU A 184 -10.37 -8.95 -11.48
CA LEU A 184 -10.66 -8.54 -12.85
C LEU A 184 -10.53 -7.01 -13.02
N GLN A 185 -11.16 -6.23 -12.14
CA GLN A 185 -11.22 -4.77 -12.26
C GLN A 185 -9.85 -4.13 -12.01
N VAL A 186 -9.10 -4.59 -11.01
CA VAL A 186 -7.75 -4.06 -10.74
C VAL A 186 -6.82 -4.31 -11.92
N GLN A 187 -6.86 -5.50 -12.55
CA GLN A 187 -6.05 -5.77 -13.74
C GLN A 187 -6.40 -4.86 -14.93
N ASN A 188 -7.70 -4.66 -15.19
CA ASN A 188 -8.16 -3.76 -16.24
C ASN A 188 -7.70 -2.32 -15.98
N LEU A 189 -7.92 -1.82 -14.77
CA LEU A 189 -7.53 -0.46 -14.39
C LEU A 189 -6.01 -0.26 -14.40
N LEU A 190 -5.22 -1.26 -13.99
CA LEU A 190 -3.76 -1.18 -14.04
C LEU A 190 -3.24 -1.12 -15.49
N ARG A 191 -3.88 -1.84 -16.41
CA ARG A 191 -3.57 -1.80 -17.85
C ARG A 191 -3.94 -0.45 -18.46
N GLU A 192 -5.16 0.03 -18.20
CA GLU A 192 -5.67 1.30 -18.74
C GLU A 192 -4.90 2.52 -18.24
N ASN A 193 -4.49 2.52 -16.97
CA ASN A 193 -3.76 3.63 -16.37
C ASN A 193 -2.25 3.54 -16.56
N TRP A 194 -1.73 2.45 -17.14
CA TRP A 194 -0.29 2.31 -17.36
C TRP A 194 0.18 3.30 -18.42
N LYS A 195 1.12 4.15 -18.04
CA LYS A 195 1.86 5.01 -18.96
C LYS A 195 3.33 4.63 -18.88
N ALA A 196 3.96 4.45 -20.03
CA ALA A 196 5.40 4.26 -20.09
C ALA A 196 6.07 5.46 -19.39
N PRO A 197 7.08 5.23 -18.54
CA PRO A 197 7.82 6.34 -17.95
C PRO A 197 8.43 7.15 -19.09
N GLU A 198 8.10 8.44 -19.15
CA GLU A 198 8.78 9.36 -20.04
C GLU A 198 10.27 9.27 -19.73
N ARG A 199 11.10 9.07 -20.78
CA ARG A 199 12.54 9.24 -20.63
C ARG A 199 12.71 10.63 -20.05
N LYS A 200 13.33 10.75 -18.87
CA LYS A 200 13.80 12.05 -18.38
C LYS A 200 14.68 12.57 -19.51
N GLY A 201 14.17 13.52 -20.30
CA GLY A 201 14.94 14.12 -21.36
C GLY A 201 16.22 14.68 -20.75
N ASP A 202 17.31 14.64 -21.50
CA ASP A 202 18.64 15.14 -21.13
C ASP A 202 18.68 16.67 -20.86
N ASN A 203 17.54 17.30 -20.55
CA ASN A 203 17.36 18.71 -20.29
C ASN A 203 17.82 19.16 -18.89
N ASN A 204 18.72 18.40 -18.24
CA ASN A 204 19.42 18.87 -17.04
C ASN A 204 20.95 18.79 -17.18
N GLY A 205 21.45 19.08 -18.39
CA GLY A 205 22.87 19.15 -18.73
C GLY A 205 23.23 20.34 -19.64
N GLY A 206 22.52 21.48 -19.51
CA GLY A 206 22.81 22.72 -20.26
C GLY A 206 22.98 23.94 -19.37
N GLY A 207 23.41 23.74 -18.12
CA GLY A 207 23.69 24.81 -17.17
C GLY A 207 25.14 25.27 -17.24
N ASN A 208 25.38 26.28 -18.08
CA ASN A 208 26.20 27.45 -17.78
C ASN A 208 27.39 27.21 -16.81
N ARG A 209 28.52 26.69 -17.32
CA ARG A 209 29.83 26.80 -16.65
C ARG A 209 30.74 27.71 -17.45
N GLY A 210 31.00 28.89 -16.90
CA GLY A 210 32.34 29.47 -16.92
C GLY A 210 32.70 30.34 -18.12
N ASN A 211 32.33 31.61 -18.00
CA ASN A 211 33.16 32.74 -18.40
C ASN A 211 34.62 32.54 -17.93
N GLY A 212 35.63 32.76 -18.80
CA GLY A 212 36.99 33.14 -18.36
C GLY A 212 38.19 32.45 -19.03
N GLY A 213 38.91 33.19 -19.89
CA GLY A 213 40.32 32.96 -20.29
C GLY A 213 40.51 31.98 -21.45
N GLY A 214 41.15 32.31 -22.57
CA GLY A 214 42.40 33.06 -22.73
C GLY A 214 43.57 32.07 -22.80
N TYR A 215 44.45 32.22 -23.81
CA TYR A 215 45.62 31.40 -24.17
C TYR A 215 45.30 30.05 -24.86
N GLY A 216 45.82 29.69 -26.03
CA GLY A 216 46.92 30.18 -26.85
C GLY A 216 47.62 28.97 -27.49
N GLY A 217 47.92 29.04 -28.80
CA GLY A 217 48.73 28.05 -29.55
C GLY A 217 47.95 26.80 -29.96
N GLY A 218 47.87 26.41 -31.24
CA GLY A 218 48.97 26.29 -32.20
C GLY A 218 49.50 24.85 -32.14
N GLY A 219 49.24 24.03 -33.16
CA GLY A 219 49.86 22.69 -33.23
C GLY A 219 49.17 21.69 -34.15
N ASN A 220 49.80 21.48 -35.31
CA ASN A 220 49.59 20.42 -36.30
C ASN A 220 49.92 19.00 -35.78
N GLY A 221 49.39 17.99 -36.48
CA GLY A 221 49.93 16.62 -36.56
C GLY A 221 49.26 15.63 -35.62
N GLY A 222 48.56 14.58 -36.04
CA GLY A 222 48.90 13.66 -37.13
C GLY A 222 49.90 12.62 -36.61
N GLY A 223 49.50 11.37 -36.41
CA GLY A 223 50.46 10.30 -36.11
C GLY A 223 49.92 9.12 -35.31
N TYR A 224 49.73 8.03 -36.04
CA TYR A 224 49.48 6.65 -35.60
C TYR A 224 50.56 6.09 -34.65
N GLY A 225 50.14 5.16 -33.79
CA GLY A 225 50.85 3.88 -33.65
C GLY A 225 51.78 3.69 -32.44
N GLY A 226 51.42 2.71 -31.62
CA GLY A 226 52.35 1.64 -31.23
C GLY A 226 53.19 1.83 -29.96
N GLY A 227 52.85 1.02 -28.94
CA GLY A 227 53.85 0.19 -28.27
C GLY A 227 54.58 0.76 -27.06
N GLY A 228 54.55 -0.01 -25.97
CA GLY A 228 55.73 -0.16 -25.12
C GLY A 228 55.64 0.44 -23.72
N GLY A 229 55.41 -0.44 -22.74
CA GLY A 229 56.21 -0.58 -21.53
C GLY A 229 56.62 0.66 -20.73
N GLY A 230 56.18 0.75 -19.48
CA GLY A 230 56.69 1.76 -18.56
C GLY A 230 56.15 1.63 -17.15
N TYR A 231 56.81 0.79 -16.37
CA TYR A 231 56.72 0.64 -14.92
C TYR A 231 56.73 2.01 -14.23
N ASN A 232 55.84 2.23 -13.25
CA ASN A 232 56.15 3.15 -12.17
C ASN A 232 55.72 2.57 -10.81
N ARG A 233 56.76 2.25 -10.04
CA ARG A 233 56.77 2.01 -8.60
C ARG A 233 56.56 3.34 -7.88
N GLY A 234 55.95 3.26 -6.70
CA GLY A 234 55.97 4.32 -5.70
C GLY A 234 54.55 4.83 -5.43
N GLY A 235 53.98 4.69 -4.24
CA GLY A 235 54.57 4.36 -2.96
C GLY A 235 53.86 5.20 -1.90
N GLY A 236 53.27 4.51 -0.92
CA GLY A 236 52.84 5.10 0.35
C GLY A 236 51.60 6.00 0.29
N ASN A 237 50.84 6.21 1.36
CA ASN A 237 50.87 5.68 2.72
C ASN A 237 49.64 6.29 3.43
N GLY A 238 49.05 5.56 4.38
CA GLY A 238 48.42 6.18 5.55
C GLY A 238 46.90 6.37 5.56
N GLY A 239 46.25 5.70 6.52
CA GLY A 239 44.92 6.04 7.08
C GLY A 239 43.90 4.92 6.88
N GLY A 240 43.76 3.91 7.74
CA GLY A 240 43.91 3.95 9.20
C GLY A 240 42.64 4.52 9.82
N GLY A 241 41.62 3.69 10.02
CA GLY A 241 40.34 4.11 10.60
C GLY A 241 39.35 2.97 10.76
N GLY A 242 39.70 1.99 11.58
CA GLY A 242 38.77 0.95 12.01
C GLY A 242 37.71 1.50 12.97
N TYR A 243 36.45 1.15 12.73
CA TYR A 243 35.39 1.23 13.72
C TYR A 243 34.70 -0.12 13.85
N ASN A 244 35.14 -0.82 14.89
CA ASN A 244 34.39 -1.64 15.84
C ASN A 244 32.99 -2.10 15.43
N ASN A 245 32.97 -3.40 15.17
CA ASN A 245 31.93 -4.35 15.54
C ASN A 245 31.46 -4.13 17.00
N ARG A 246 30.24 -3.61 17.17
CA ARG A 246 29.34 -3.87 18.31
C ARG A 246 28.01 -4.24 17.65
N GLY A 247 27.58 -5.50 17.66
CA GLY A 247 27.34 -6.22 18.90
C GLY A 247 26.16 -5.59 19.64
N GLY A 248 25.06 -5.40 18.92
CA GLY A 248 23.79 -4.87 19.44
C GLY A 248 22.67 -5.81 19.06
N ASN A 249 22.61 -6.94 19.77
CA ASN A 249 21.44 -7.80 19.82
C ASN A 249 20.33 -6.99 20.52
N SER A 250 19.57 -6.20 19.75
CA SER A 250 18.32 -5.63 20.24
C SER A 250 17.26 -6.70 20.06
N ASP A 251 16.92 -7.33 21.18
CA ASP A 251 15.67 -8.04 21.42
C ASP A 251 14.54 -7.41 20.59
N PHE A 252 14.19 -8.08 19.49
CA PHE A 252 12.91 -7.89 18.83
C PHE A 252 11.89 -8.47 19.82
N GLY A 253 11.42 -7.58 20.71
CA GLY A 253 10.40 -7.88 21.70
C GLY A 253 9.27 -8.64 21.05
N GLY A 254 9.00 -9.82 21.61
CA GLY A 254 7.86 -10.63 21.27
C GLY A 254 6.62 -9.75 21.28
N PHE A 255 5.97 -9.67 20.13
CA PHE A 255 4.58 -9.24 20.08
C PHE A 255 3.81 -10.38 20.73
N SER A 256 3.42 -10.16 21.99
CA SER A 256 2.48 -11.01 22.70
C SER A 256 1.19 -11.12 21.89
N ASP A 257 0.70 -12.34 21.72
CA ASP A 257 -0.55 -12.71 21.04
C ASP A 257 -1.83 -12.18 21.72
N ASP A 258 -1.73 -11.11 22.53
CA ASP A 258 -2.84 -10.46 23.25
C ASP A 258 -3.62 -9.45 22.37
N ASP A 259 -3.73 -9.70 21.07
CA ASP A 259 -4.66 -8.98 20.20
C ASP A 259 -6.03 -9.68 20.25
N ASN A 260 -6.65 -9.64 21.44
CA ASN A 260 -8.08 -9.82 21.65
C ASN A 260 -8.74 -8.55 21.07
N LEU A 261 -9.04 -8.59 19.78
CA LEU A 261 -9.94 -7.62 19.18
C LEU A 261 -11.28 -7.74 19.93
N PRO A 262 -11.95 -6.63 20.28
CA PRO A 262 -13.30 -6.74 20.82
C PRO A 262 -14.18 -7.49 19.81
N ASP A 263 -14.84 -8.54 20.29
CA ASP A 263 -15.84 -9.31 19.54
C ASP A 263 -16.95 -8.42 18.98
#